data_AF-A0A425WI97-F1
#
_entry.id   AF-A0A425WI97-F1
#
_cell.length_a   1.000
_cell.length_b   1.000
_cell.length_c   1.000
_cell.angle_alpha   90.00
_cell.angle_beta   90.00
_cell.angle_gamma   90.00
#
_symmetry.space_group_name_H-M   'P 1'
#
loop_
_entity.id
_entity.type
_entity.pdbx_description
1 polymer ?
#
loop_
_entity_poly.entity_id
_entity_poly.type
_entity_poly.pdbx_seq_one_letter_code
_entity_poly.pdbx_strand_id
1 'polypeptide(L)'
;MAAGDECERSAIPQMLEYLTRAMAQLSCAVDPEAFVIGGGVVGSSDVLKDELAERFQEHCCPICRNTKIVPTDLGNQAGMYGAALCALSAEDK
;
A
#
# COMPACT_ATOMS: atom_id res chain seq x y z
N MET A 1 1.47 -31.87 2.67
CA MET A 1 1.57 -30.40 2.90
C MET A 1 2.96 -29.94 2.45
N ALA A 2 3.23 -29.87 1.14
CA ALA A 2 4.57 -29.56 0.62
C ALA A 2 4.57 -28.71 -0.68
N ALA A 3 3.40 -28.28 -1.15
CA ALA A 3 3.26 -27.47 -2.38
C ALA A 3 2.86 -26.01 -2.13
N GLY A 4 2.51 -25.65 -0.89
CA GLY A 4 2.17 -24.26 -0.51
C GLY A 4 3.40 -23.41 -0.23
N ASP A 5 4.42 -23.98 0.42
CA ASP A 5 5.53 -23.22 1.02
C ASP A 5 6.49 -22.59 -0.02
N GLU A 6 6.73 -23.22 -1.17
CA GLU A 6 7.65 -22.67 -2.18
C GLU A 6 7.04 -21.54 -3.03
N CYS A 7 5.77 -21.67 -3.45
CA CYS A 7 5.07 -20.61 -4.19
C CYS A 7 4.80 -19.40 -3.29
N GLU A 8 4.45 -19.63 -2.03
CA GLU A 8 4.12 -18.58 -1.06
C GLU A 8 5.38 -17.77 -0.67
N ARG A 9 6.55 -18.43 -0.55
CA ARG A 9 7.84 -17.76 -0.34
C ARG A 9 8.27 -16.84 -1.48
N SER A 10 7.81 -17.09 -2.70
CA SER A 10 8.18 -16.29 -3.87
C SER A 10 7.17 -15.17 -4.19
N ALA A 11 5.88 -15.39 -3.92
CA ALA A 11 4.83 -14.45 -4.29
C ALA A 11 4.91 -13.13 -3.50
N ILE A 12 5.14 -13.19 -2.19
CA ILE A 12 5.17 -12.00 -1.33
C ILE A 12 6.36 -11.08 -1.68
N PRO A 13 7.61 -11.56 -1.79
CA PRO A 13 8.73 -10.71 -2.18
C PRO A 13 8.55 -10.09 -3.58
N GLN A 14 8.01 -10.86 -4.54
CA GLN A 14 7.72 -10.32 -5.88
C GLN A 14 6.65 -9.24 -5.86
N MET A 15 5.58 -9.43 -5.09
CA MET A 15 4.53 -8.42 -4.90
C MET A 15 5.11 -7.14 -4.31
N LEU A 16 5.91 -7.26 -3.25
CA LEU A 16 6.56 -6.11 -2.61
C LEU A 16 7.48 -5.39 -3.59
N GLU A 17 8.32 -6.10 -4.34
CA GLU A 17 9.23 -5.52 -5.34
C GLU A 17 8.48 -4.68 -6.39
N TYR A 18 7.37 -5.19 -6.93
CA TYR A 18 6.59 -4.44 -7.91
C TYR A 18 5.86 -3.25 -7.28
N LEU A 19 5.31 -3.43 -6.08
CA LEU A 19 4.58 -2.38 -5.38
C LEU A 19 5.49 -1.20 -5.00
N THR A 20 6.66 -1.47 -4.43
CA THR A 20 7.59 -0.42 -3.99
C THR A 20 8.19 0.35 -5.16
N ARG A 21 8.49 -0.33 -6.28
CA ARG A 21 8.90 0.35 -7.52
C ARG A 21 7.82 1.28 -8.06
N ALA A 22 6.57 0.84 -8.07
CA ALA A 22 5.46 1.68 -8.50
C ALA A 22 5.27 2.89 -7.56
N MET A 23 5.36 2.68 -6.25
CA MET A 23 5.31 3.76 -5.26
C MET A 23 6.44 4.77 -5.43
N ALA A 24 7.67 4.31 -5.68
CA ALA A 24 8.83 5.17 -5.93
C ALA A 24 8.69 6.00 -7.21
N GLN A 25 8.10 5.42 -8.26
CA GLN A 25 7.81 6.16 -9.49
C GLN A 25 6.72 7.21 -9.26
N LEU A 26 5.66 6.85 -8.52
CA LEU A 26 4.60 7.79 -8.15
C LEU A 26 5.11 8.91 -7.25
N SER A 27 6.02 8.62 -6.31
CA SER A 27 6.58 9.66 -5.43
C SER A 27 7.33 10.72 -6.21
N CYS A 28 8.04 10.34 -7.27
CA CYS A 28 8.68 11.30 -8.18
C CYS A 28 7.68 12.17 -8.95
N ALA A 29 6.44 11.72 -9.14
CA ALA A 29 5.43 12.45 -9.90
C ALA A 29 4.59 13.40 -9.03
N VAL A 30 4.28 13.02 -7.79
CA VAL A 30 3.32 13.75 -6.94
C VAL A 30 3.85 14.20 -5.59
N ASP A 31 5.07 13.81 -5.21
CA ASP A 31 5.69 14.11 -3.91
C ASP A 31 4.73 13.96 -2.72
N PRO A 32 4.19 12.76 -2.47
CA PRO A 32 3.14 12.58 -1.49
C PRO A 32 3.71 12.64 -0.07
N GLU A 33 2.97 13.28 0.84
CA GLU A 33 3.28 13.23 2.27
C GLU A 33 3.02 11.84 2.88
N ALA A 34 2.06 11.10 2.31
CA ALA A 34 1.72 9.76 2.76
C ALA A 34 1.13 8.86 1.65
N PHE A 35 1.43 7.57 1.73
CA PHE A 35 0.72 6.49 1.06
C PHE A 35 -0.17 5.76 2.08
N VAL A 36 -1.48 5.73 1.81
CA VAL A 36 -2.44 4.94 2.58
C VAL A 36 -2.65 3.61 1.89
N ILE A 37 -2.23 2.52 2.52
CA ILE A 37 -2.35 1.17 1.95
C ILE A 37 -3.67 0.57 2.44
N GLY A 38 -4.49 0.13 1.49
CA GLY A 38 -5.81 -0.47 1.68
C GLY A 38 -5.95 -1.89 1.12
N GLY A 39 -7.13 -2.49 1.31
CA GLY A 39 -7.47 -3.81 0.77
C GLY A 39 -7.10 -4.99 1.68
N GLY A 40 -7.43 -6.21 1.23
CA GLY A 40 -7.30 -7.43 2.05
C GLY A 40 -5.87 -7.78 2.47
N VAL A 41 -4.86 -7.25 1.77
CA VAL A 41 -3.44 -7.47 2.03
C VAL A 41 -2.93 -6.64 3.21
N VAL A 42 -3.68 -5.63 3.66
CA VAL A 42 -3.29 -4.77 4.79
C VAL A 42 -3.48 -5.48 6.14
N GLY A 43 -4.34 -6.50 6.18
CA GLY A 43 -4.54 -7.34 7.35
C GLY A 43 -3.48 -8.44 7.53
N SER A 44 -2.67 -8.72 6.50
CA SER A 44 -1.66 -9.77 6.53
C SER A 44 -0.34 -9.29 7.14
N SER A 45 -0.29 -9.32 8.47
CA SER A 45 0.90 -9.17 9.34
C SER A 45 1.63 -7.82 9.31
N ASP A 46 2.05 -7.34 10.49
CA ASP A 46 2.88 -6.14 10.60
C ASP A 46 4.24 -6.29 9.91
N VAL A 47 4.73 -7.52 9.75
CA VAL A 47 5.96 -7.86 9.01
C VAL A 47 5.92 -7.34 7.58
N LEU A 48 4.77 -7.40 6.91
CA LEU A 48 4.64 -6.93 5.52
C LEU A 48 4.77 -5.40 5.43
N LYS A 49 4.35 -4.68 6.48
CA LYS A 49 4.42 -3.21 6.51
C LYS A 49 5.86 -2.73 6.66
N ASP A 50 6.62 -3.38 7.54
CA ASP A 50 8.01 -3.04 7.77
C ASP A 50 8.86 -3.32 6.52
N GLU A 51 8.72 -4.50 5.91
CA GLU A 51 9.44 -4.86 4.68
C GLU A 51 9.07 -3.97 3.49
N LEU A 52 7.79 -3.54 3.40
CA LEU A 52 7.34 -2.59 2.39
C LEU A 52 8.00 -1.21 2.57
N ALA A 53 8.07 -0.72 3.81
CA ALA A 53 8.65 0.58 4.12
C ALA A 53 10.16 0.60 3.84
N GLU A 54 10.88 -0.45 4.22
CA GLU A 54 12.31 -0.61 3.93
C GLU A 54 12.58 -0.59 2.42
N ARG A 55 11.90 -1.45 1.65
CA ARG A 55 12.07 -1.51 0.19
C ARG A 55 11.64 -0.22 -0.52
N PHE A 56 10.61 0.46 -0.03
CA PHE A 56 10.26 1.78 -0.59
C PHE A 56 11.39 2.78 -0.39
N GLN A 57 12.03 2.82 0.79
CA GLN A 57 13.17 3.71 1.04
C GLN A 57 14.38 3.41 0.15
N GLU A 58 14.57 2.14 -0.23
CA GLU A 58 15.62 1.72 -1.17
C GLU A 58 15.37 2.22 -2.60
N HIS A 59 14.11 2.21 -3.06
CA HIS A 59 13.77 2.60 -4.44
C HIS A 59 13.44 4.08 -4.62
N CYS A 60 12.90 4.75 -3.60
CA CYS A 60 12.43 6.13 -3.72
C CYS A 60 13.57 7.14 -3.82
N CYS A 61 13.27 8.28 -4.45
CA CYS A 61 14.21 9.39 -4.51
C CYS A 61 14.46 9.95 -3.10
N PRO A 62 15.67 10.49 -2.80
CA PRO A 62 16.02 10.93 -1.46
C PRO A 62 15.05 11.94 -0.82
N ILE A 63 14.38 12.75 -1.64
CA ILE A 63 13.44 13.78 -1.15
C ILE A 63 12.14 13.17 -0.60
N CYS A 64 11.70 12.03 -1.13
CA CYS A 64 10.46 11.36 -0.71
C CYS A 64 10.69 10.24 0.33
N ARG A 65 11.92 10.08 0.86
CA ARG A 65 12.22 9.03 1.86
C ARG A 65 11.42 9.16 3.15
N ASN A 66 10.97 10.37 3.46
CA ASN A 66 10.16 10.67 4.65
C ASN A 66 8.66 10.50 4.40
N THR A 67 8.23 10.10 3.19
CA THR A 67 6.83 9.81 2.90
C THR A 67 6.34 8.70 3.81
N LYS A 68 5.24 8.95 4.51
CA LYS A 68 4.67 8.00 5.47
C LYS A 68 3.95 6.88 4.73
N ILE A 69 4.15 5.63 5.13
CA ILE A 69 3.33 4.51 4.64
C ILE A 69 2.45 4.06 5.79
N VAL A 70 1.14 4.25 5.65
CA VAL A 70 0.18 4.02 6.73
C VAL A 70 -0.91 3.02 6.30
N PRO A 71 -1.33 2.10 7.16
CA PRO A 71 -2.49 1.25 6.88
C PRO A 71 -3.78 2.07 6.97
N THR A 72 -4.82 1.61 6.27
CA THR A 72 -6.18 2.14 6.46
C THR A 72 -6.79 1.71 7.80
N ASP A 73 -7.35 2.66 8.55
CA ASP A 73 -8.11 2.38 9.78
C ASP A 73 -9.43 1.65 9.50
N LEU A 74 -10.01 1.88 8.32
CA LEU A 74 -11.30 1.30 7.92
C LEU A 74 -11.18 -0.09 7.31
N GLY A 75 -9.95 -0.57 7.07
CA GLY A 75 -9.71 -1.89 6.50
C GLY A 75 -10.52 -2.13 5.22
N ASN A 76 -11.21 -3.28 5.17
CA ASN A 76 -12.08 -3.66 4.04
C ASN A 76 -13.29 -2.74 3.85
N GLN A 77 -13.65 -1.91 4.84
CA GLN A 77 -14.79 -1.01 4.75
C GLN A 77 -14.45 0.31 4.06
N ALA A 78 -13.17 0.63 3.86
CA ALA A 78 -12.73 1.90 3.29
C ALA A 78 -13.41 2.22 1.95
N GLY A 79 -13.53 1.23 1.06
CA GLY A 79 -14.17 1.40 -0.25
C GLY A 79 -15.67 1.66 -0.15
N MET A 80 -16.37 0.97 0.76
CA MET A 80 -17.81 1.14 0.95
C MET A 80 -18.15 2.53 1.50
N TYR A 81 -17.41 2.99 2.52
CA TYR A 81 -17.57 4.34 3.06
C TYR A 81 -17.23 5.42 2.02
N GLY A 82 -16.16 5.23 1.24
CA GLY A 82 -15.81 6.13 0.15
C GLY A 82 -16.91 6.23 -0.91
N ALA A 83 -17.51 5.10 -1.30
CA ALA A 83 -18.62 5.08 -2.26
C ALA A 83 -19.86 5.81 -1.73
N ALA A 84 -20.22 5.58 -0.46
CA ALA A 84 -21.34 6.27 0.17
C ALA A 84 -21.12 7.79 0.26
N LEU A 85 -19.90 8.23 0.63
CA LEU A 85 -19.55 9.65 0.67
C LEU A 85 -19.63 10.30 -0.72
N CYS A 86 -19.16 9.61 -1.76
CA CYS A 86 -19.26 10.09 -3.14
C CYS A 86 -20.71 10.26 -3.60
N ALA A 87 -21.61 9.34 -3.22
CA ALA A 87 -23.03 9.45 -3.53
C ALA A 87 -23.68 10.65 -2.81
N LEU A 88 -23.44 10.79 -1.51
CA LEU A 88 -23.94 11.92 -0.71
C LEU A 88 -23.44 13.27 -1.25
N SER A 89 -22.15 13.38 -1.55
CA SER A 89 -21.54 14.62 -2.04
C SER A 89 -22.01 15.01 -3.46
N ALA A 90 -22.61 14.07 -4.20
CA ALA A 90 -23.19 14.33 -5.51
C ALA A 90 -24.63 14.88 -5.42
N GLU A 91 -25.33 14.62 -4.31
CA GLU A 91 -26.69 15.14 -4.04
C GLU A 91 -26.68 16.57 -3.48
N ASP A 92 -25.58 16.97 -2.80
CA ASP A 92 -25.39 18.33 -2.28
C ASP A 92 -24.98 19.37 -3.35
N LYS A 93 -24.99 19.01 -4.64
CA LYS A 93 -24.74 19.91 -5.78
C LYS A 93 -26.02 20.20 -6.56
#